data_AF-A0A933ZXZ7-F1
#
_entry.id   AF-A0A933ZXZ7-F1
#
_cell.length_a   1.000
_cell.length_b   1.000
_cell.length_c   1.000
_cell.angle_alpha   90.00
_cell.angle_beta   90.00
_cell.angle_gamma   90.00
#
_symmetry.space_group_name_H-M   'P 1'
#
loop_
_entity.id
_entity.type
_entity.pdbx_description
1 polymer ?
#
loop_
_entity_poly.entity_id
_entity_poly.type
_entity_poly.pdbx_seq_one_letter_code
_entity_poly.pdbx_strand_id
1 'polypeptide(L)'
;MPSLIGELAGFCQDRNLSCPSRASVYKLLDRLDGHRYRVDELPTAVRAALYNLAPDADVPGHQVAFYCFNYGDLSAVCFASGMPWLDLHQAGRLRGWRSKSRGLWEAACRIRKI
;
A
#
# COMPACT_ATOMS: atom_id res chain seq x y z
N MET A 1 7.17 -10.92 6.61
CA MET A 1 7.28 -11.58 5.29
C MET A 1 7.85 -13.02 5.31
N PRO A 2 8.89 -13.38 6.08
CA PRO A 2 9.34 -14.79 6.16
C PRO A 2 8.25 -15.74 6.65
N SER A 3 7.35 -15.25 7.52
CA SER A 3 6.19 -15.99 8.03
C SER A 3 5.17 -16.36 6.94
N LEU A 4 4.89 -15.46 6.00
CA LEU A 4 3.87 -15.66 4.96
C LEU A 4 4.22 -16.83 4.02
N ILE A 5 5.50 -16.97 3.63
CA ILE A 5 5.92 -18.08 2.76
C ILE A 5 5.88 -19.40 3.53
N GLY A 6 6.24 -19.41 4.81
CA GLY A 6 6.12 -20.59 5.67
C GLY A 6 4.66 -21.03 5.84
N GLU A 7 3.77 -20.07 6.09
CA GLU A 7 2.32 -20.31 6.20
C GLU A 7 1.72 -20.80 4.88
N LEU A 8 2.11 -20.21 3.75
CA LEU A 8 1.69 -20.66 2.41
C LEU A 8 2.20 -22.07 2.10
N ALA A 9 3.44 -22.39 2.49
CA ALA A 9 4.00 -23.71 2.30
C ALA A 9 3.21 -24.78 3.07
N GLY A 10 2.89 -24.52 4.34
CA GLY A 10 2.03 -25.40 5.14
C GLY A 10 0.65 -25.57 4.53
N PHE A 11 0.00 -24.47 4.14
CA PHE A 11 -1.31 -24.48 3.49
C PHE A 11 -1.34 -25.31 2.19
N CYS A 12 -0.28 -25.19 1.36
CA CYS A 12 -0.14 -25.96 0.13
C CYS A 12 0.10 -27.44 0.41
N GLN A 13 0.93 -27.76 1.40
CA GLN A 13 1.25 -29.13 1.79
C GLN A 13 0.00 -29.88 2.28
N ASP A 14 -0.83 -29.25 3.12
CA ASP A 14 -2.10 -29.83 3.61
C ASP A 14 -3.10 -30.18 2.49
N ARG A 15 -2.91 -29.61 1.30
CA ARG A 15 -3.80 -29.76 0.14
C ARG A 15 -3.15 -30.49 -1.04
N ASN A 16 -1.95 -31.07 -0.86
CA ASN A 16 -1.17 -31.68 -1.94
C ASN A 16 -0.95 -30.73 -3.14
N LEU A 17 -0.71 -29.44 -2.88
CA LEU A 17 -0.41 -28.43 -3.88
C LEU A 17 1.08 -28.07 -3.87
N SER A 18 1.62 -27.69 -5.02
CA SER A 18 2.98 -27.15 -5.12
C SER A 18 3.06 -25.76 -4.47
N CYS A 19 4.01 -25.58 -3.56
CA CYS A 19 4.27 -24.29 -2.94
C CYS A 19 4.76 -23.26 -3.99
N PRO A 20 4.16 -22.05 -4.05
CA PRO A 20 4.62 -21.03 -4.98
C PRO A 20 6.00 -20.51 -4.59
N SER A 21 6.83 -20.20 -5.61
CA SER A 21 8.10 -19.54 -5.36
C SER A 21 7.90 -18.15 -4.72
N ARG A 22 8.88 -17.68 -3.97
CA ARG A 22 8.91 -16.29 -3.45
C ARG A 22 8.62 -15.26 -4.55
N ALA A 23 9.22 -15.42 -5.72
CA ALA A 23 9.00 -14.53 -6.85
C ALA A 23 7.55 -14.55 -7.36
N SER A 24 6.92 -15.72 -7.37
CA SER A 24 5.50 -15.88 -7.74
C SER A 24 4.59 -15.15 -6.77
N VAL A 25 4.86 -15.26 -5.46
CA VAL A 25 4.11 -14.55 -4.42
C VAL A 25 4.23 -13.04 -4.60
N TYR A 26 5.43 -12.48 -4.75
CA TYR A 26 5.58 -11.04 -4.98
C TYR A 26 4.89 -10.55 -6.26
N LYS A 27 5.01 -11.30 -7.36
CA LYS A 27 4.30 -10.98 -8.61
C LYS A 27 2.78 -10.99 -8.43
N LEU A 28 2.26 -11.88 -7.58
CA LEU A 28 0.84 -11.91 -7.26
C LEU A 28 0.45 -10.67 -6.45
N LEU A 29 1.20 -10.31 -5.40
CA LEU A 29 0.93 -9.11 -4.59
C LEU A 29 0.87 -7.82 -5.40
N ASP A 30 1.73 -7.72 -6.43
CA ASP A 30 1.75 -6.58 -7.36
C ASP A 30 0.49 -6.49 -8.24
N ARG A 31 -0.25 -7.60 -8.39
CA ARG A 31 -1.44 -7.74 -9.26
C ARG A 31 -2.74 -7.88 -8.50
N LEU A 32 -2.69 -8.13 -7.19
CA LEU A 32 -3.89 -8.17 -6.37
C LEU A 32 -4.55 -6.79 -6.38
N ASP A 33 -5.86 -6.78 -6.57
CA ASP A 33 -6.63 -5.55 -6.43
C ASP A 33 -6.50 -5.05 -5.00
N GLY A 34 -5.90 -3.86 -4.86
CA GLY A 34 -5.86 -3.13 -3.61
C GLY A 34 -7.20 -2.53 -3.26
N HIS A 35 -7.26 -1.81 -2.14
CA HIS A 35 -8.46 -1.08 -1.78
C HIS A 35 -8.70 0.07 -2.75
N ARG A 36 -9.95 0.48 -2.87
CA ARG A 36 -10.38 1.63 -3.67
C ARG A 36 -11.11 2.61 -2.76
N TYR A 37 -10.84 3.90 -2.96
CA TYR A 37 -11.36 4.96 -2.10
C TYR A 37 -12.00 6.02 -2.99
N ARG A 38 -13.24 6.38 -2.66
CA ARG A 38 -13.86 7.57 -3.24
C ARG A 38 -13.29 8.82 -2.61
N VAL A 39 -12.92 9.80 -3.41
CA VAL A 39 -12.26 11.02 -2.91
C VAL A 39 -13.17 11.80 -1.95
N ASP A 40 -14.47 11.91 -2.24
CA ASP A 40 -15.46 12.60 -1.42
C ASP A 40 -15.61 12.04 0.01
N GLU A 41 -15.37 10.74 0.19
CA GLU A 41 -15.43 10.04 1.48
C GLU A 41 -14.13 10.16 2.31
N LEU A 42 -13.02 10.59 1.70
CA LEU A 42 -11.74 10.69 2.39
C LEU A 42 -11.67 11.92 3.31
N PRO A 43 -10.86 11.91 4.39
CA PRO A 43 -10.66 13.08 5.23
C PRO A 43 -10.19 14.32 4.44
N THR A 44 -10.57 15.52 4.87
CA THR A 44 -10.24 16.77 4.17
C THR A 44 -8.75 16.91 3.85
N ALA A 45 -7.87 16.57 4.80
CA ALA A 45 -6.41 16.61 4.60
C ALA A 45 -5.93 15.65 3.49
N VAL A 46 -6.55 14.47 3.38
CA VAL A 46 -6.24 13.48 2.35
C VAL A 46 -6.74 13.97 0.98
N ARG A 47 -7.95 14.54 0.92
CA ARG A 47 -8.48 15.14 -0.31
C ARG A 47 -7.59 16.28 -0.81
N ALA A 48 -7.07 17.11 0.09
CA ALA A 48 -6.14 18.18 -0.26
C ALA A 48 -4.82 17.64 -0.87
N ALA A 49 -4.35 16.47 -0.44
CA ALA A 49 -3.19 15.81 -1.05
C ALA A 49 -3.48 15.26 -2.46
N LEU A 50 -4.76 15.00 -2.77
CA LEU A 50 -5.27 14.48 -4.05
C LEU A 50 -5.83 15.60 -4.96
N TYR A 51 -5.29 16.82 -4.83
CA TYR A 51 -5.83 18.05 -5.43
C TYR A 51 -6.08 18.03 -6.95
N ASN A 52 -5.50 17.09 -7.69
CA ASN A 52 -5.69 16.95 -9.15
C ASN A 52 -6.82 15.99 -9.55
N LEU A 53 -7.50 15.38 -8.58
CA LEU A 53 -8.54 14.38 -8.84
C LEU A 53 -9.93 14.99 -8.64
N ALA A 54 -10.88 14.51 -9.43
CA ALA A 54 -12.28 14.88 -9.25
C ALA A 54 -12.79 14.37 -7.88
N PRO A 55 -13.70 15.09 -7.20
CA PRO A 55 -14.22 14.68 -5.90
C PRO A 55 -14.95 13.33 -5.90
N ASP A 56 -15.56 12.94 -7.03
CA ASP A 56 -16.26 11.67 -7.22
C ASP A 56 -15.35 10.57 -7.79
N ALA A 57 -14.06 10.86 -7.99
CA ALA A 57 -13.11 9.88 -8.50
C ALA A 57 -12.91 8.73 -7.51
N ASP A 58 -12.77 7.53 -8.06
CA ASP A 58 -12.44 6.33 -7.32
C ASP A 58 -10.97 5.95 -7.53
N VAL A 59 -10.20 5.98 -6.44
CA VAL A 59 -8.73 6.01 -6.47
C VAL A 59 -8.16 4.75 -5.82
N PRO A 60 -7.20 4.06 -6.46
CA PRO A 60 -6.50 2.95 -5.83
C PRO A 60 -5.78 3.37 -4.55
N GLY A 61 -5.86 2.55 -3.50
CA GLY A 61 -5.28 2.84 -2.19
C GLY A 61 -3.78 3.12 -2.23
N HIS A 62 -3.04 2.42 -3.08
CA HIS A 62 -1.61 2.66 -3.25
C HIS A 62 -1.30 4.07 -3.80
N GLN A 63 -2.20 4.65 -4.61
CA GLN A 63 -2.07 6.02 -5.08
C GLN A 63 -2.40 7.00 -3.94
N VAL A 64 -3.47 6.75 -3.17
CA VAL A 64 -3.82 7.58 -2.01
C VAL A 64 -2.63 7.66 -1.03
N ALA A 65 -2.04 6.51 -0.67
CA ALA A 65 -0.86 6.47 0.17
C ALA A 65 0.30 7.29 -0.42
N PHE A 66 0.62 7.06 -1.70
CA PHE A 66 1.69 7.77 -2.39
C PHE A 66 1.51 9.29 -2.40
N TYR A 67 0.32 9.78 -2.71
CA TYR A 67 0.05 11.22 -2.74
C TYR A 67 0.09 11.83 -1.33
N CYS A 68 -0.48 11.16 -0.33
CA CYS A 68 -0.42 11.59 1.06
C CYS A 68 1.01 11.74 1.56
N PHE A 69 1.89 10.77 1.28
CA PHE A 69 3.30 10.87 1.71
C PHE A 69 4.10 11.93 0.93
N ASN A 70 3.81 12.17 -0.36
CA ASN A 70 4.59 13.11 -1.17
C ASN A 70 4.13 14.57 -1.06
N TYR A 71 2.83 14.80 -0.89
CA TYR A 71 2.21 16.12 -1.01
C TYR A 71 1.26 16.47 0.12
N GLY A 72 0.90 15.50 0.97
CA GLY A 72 0.02 15.73 2.10
C GLY A 72 0.68 16.46 3.26
N ASP A 73 -0.16 17.01 4.13
CA ASP A 73 0.24 17.50 5.44
C ASP A 73 0.45 16.35 6.44
N LEU A 74 0.76 16.68 7.69
CA LEU A 74 0.97 15.69 8.74
C LEU A 74 -0.26 14.78 8.94
N SER A 75 -1.47 15.32 8.84
CA SER A 75 -2.71 14.56 9.02
C SER A 75 -2.90 13.53 7.90
N ALA A 76 -2.63 13.92 6.65
CA ALA A 76 -2.66 13.01 5.50
C ALA A 76 -1.59 11.91 5.62
N VAL A 77 -0.38 12.25 6.09
CA VAL A 77 0.69 11.27 6.34
C VAL A 77 0.30 10.29 7.44
N CYS A 78 -0.31 10.77 8.53
CA CYS A 78 -0.81 9.91 9.61
C CYS A 78 -1.88 8.94 9.09
N PHE A 79 -2.83 9.43 8.28
CA PHE A 79 -3.84 8.58 7.64
C PHE A 79 -3.19 7.51 6.76
N ALA A 80 -2.30 7.91 5.84
CA ALA A 80 -1.61 6.99 4.94
C ALA A 80 -0.79 5.93 5.69
N SER A 81 -0.14 6.30 6.79
CA SER A 81 0.61 5.37 7.63
C SER A 81 -0.25 4.26 8.24
N GLY A 82 -1.55 4.50 8.41
CA GLY A 82 -2.53 3.53 8.91
C GLY A 82 -3.21 2.66 7.84
N MET A 83 -3.00 2.93 6.55
CA MET A 83 -3.69 2.24 5.46
C MET A 83 -3.40 0.72 5.40
N PRO A 84 -4.23 -0.09 4.74
CA PRO A 84 -3.97 -1.52 4.56
C PRO A 84 -2.56 -1.82 4.03
N TRP A 85 -1.94 -2.90 4.52
CA TRP A 85 -0.54 -3.21 4.24
C TRP A 85 -0.26 -3.43 2.74
N LEU A 86 -1.22 -4.00 2.00
CA LEU A 86 -1.11 -4.24 0.57
C LEU A 86 -1.02 -2.93 -0.21
N ASP A 87 -1.83 -1.93 0.16
CA ASP A 87 -1.82 -0.60 -0.45
C ASP A 87 -0.45 0.07 -0.22
N LEU A 88 0.10 -0.04 0.99
CA LEU A 88 1.45 0.47 1.31
C LEU A 88 2.54 -0.28 0.56
N HIS A 89 2.45 -1.61 0.44
CA HIS A 89 3.38 -2.42 -0.32
C HIS A 89 3.42 -1.98 -1.79
N GLN A 90 2.24 -1.85 -2.40
CA GLN A 90 2.09 -1.41 -3.79
C GLN A 90 2.56 0.04 -3.99
N ALA A 91 2.29 0.95 -3.04
CA ALA A 91 2.74 2.35 -3.10
C ALA A 91 4.27 2.46 -3.18
N GLY A 92 4.98 1.57 -2.48
CA GLY A 92 6.44 1.48 -2.51
C GLY A 92 7.04 1.18 -3.89
N ARG A 93 6.22 0.72 -4.85
CA ARG A 93 6.66 0.38 -6.22
C ARG A 93 6.41 1.50 -7.22
N LEU A 94 5.64 2.51 -6.85
CA LEU A 94 5.44 3.68 -7.68
C LEU A 94 6.75 4.46 -7.84
N ARG A 95 6.91 5.12 -8.99
CA ARG A 95 8.02 6.03 -9.27
C ARG A 95 7.66 7.45 -8.79
N GLY A 96 8.66 8.33 -8.71
CA GLY A 96 8.44 9.75 -8.39
C GLY A 96 8.41 10.09 -6.90
N TRP A 97 8.81 9.16 -6.03
CA TRP A 97 9.00 9.46 -4.61
C TRP A 97 10.02 10.56 -4.38
N ARG A 98 9.67 11.54 -3.55
CA ARG A 98 10.63 12.49 -2.98
C ARG A 98 11.44 11.79 -1.89
N SER A 99 12.74 12.09 -1.76
CA SER A 99 13.63 11.35 -0.84
C SER A 99 13.14 11.36 0.62
N LYS A 100 12.64 12.50 1.12
CA LYS A 100 12.08 12.59 2.48
C LYS A 100 10.79 11.78 2.64
N SER A 101 9.88 11.89 1.67
CA SER A 101 8.62 11.15 1.65
C SER A 101 8.85 9.64 1.59
N ARG A 102 9.84 9.21 0.82
CA ARG A 102 10.27 7.80 0.76
C ARG A 102 10.69 7.29 2.14
N GLY A 103 11.53 8.06 2.83
CA GLY A 103 11.99 7.72 4.18
C GLY A 103 10.83 7.62 5.18
N LEU A 104 9.83 8.50 5.10
CA LEU A 104 8.63 8.44 5.94
C LEU A 104 7.80 7.18 5.68
N TRP A 105 7.56 6.85 4.41
CA TRP A 105 6.87 5.62 4.04
C TRP A 105 7.64 4.37 4.50
N GLU A 106 8.97 4.33 4.32
CA GLU A 106 9.81 3.23 4.81
C GLU A 106 9.76 3.09 6.33
N ALA A 107 9.76 4.20 7.06
CA ALA A 107 9.62 4.20 8.52
C ALA A 107 8.25 3.65 8.95
N ALA A 108 7.17 4.07 8.30
CA ALA A 108 5.82 3.57 8.57
C ALA A 108 5.72 2.05 8.30
N CYS A 109 6.21 1.58 7.15
CA CYS A 109 6.24 0.15 6.82
C CYS A 109 7.06 -0.66 7.83
N ARG A 110 8.23 -0.13 8.25
CA ARG A 110 9.09 -0.80 9.23
C ARG A 110 8.42 -0.95 10.59
N ILE A 111 7.80 0.11 11.11
CA ILE A 111 7.07 0.07 12.40
C ILE A 111 5.94 -0.96 12.34
N ARG A 112 5.28 -1.08 11.18
CA ARG A 112 4.17 -2.01 10.95
C ARG A 112 4.60 -3.41 10.51
N LYS A 113 5.91 -3.66 10.37
CA LYS A 113 6.49 -4.95 9.95
C LYS A 113 5.97 -5.44 8.58
N ILE A 114 5.75 -4.50 7.65
CA ILE A 114 5.33 -4.74 6.27
C ILE A 114 6.53 -5.04 5.38
#